data_AF-A0A2V8JZH2-F1
#
_entry.id   AF-A0A2V8JZH2-F1
#
_cell.length_a   1.000
_cell.length_b   1.000
_cell.length_c   1.000
_cell.angle_alpha   90.00
_cell.angle_beta   90.00
_cell.angle_gamma   90.00
#
_symmetry.space_group_name_H-M   'P 1'
#
loop_
_entity.id
_entity.type
_entity.pdbx_description
1 polymer ?
#
loop_
_entity_poly.entity_id
_entity_poly.type
_entity_poly.pdbx_seq_one_letter_code
_entity_poly.pdbx_strand_id
1 'polypeptide(L)' 'MLFWDIRVADFDPKLYPEYTIARILELGNPEAVSWLQQNFTEEEIIKTIRSERRLSPKSANYWALIYRIPAAEVAALR' A
#
# COMPACT_ATOMS: atom_id res chain seq x y z
N MET A 1 -9.49 13.45 -11.48
CA MET A 1 -9.08 14.14 -10.23
C MET A 1 -8.24 13.16 -9.45
N LEU A 2 -6.95 13.45 -9.30
CA LEU A 2 -6.02 12.63 -8.53
C LEU A 2 -6.26 12.90 -7.04
N PHE A 3 -6.52 11.85 -6.25
CA PHE A 3 -6.61 11.93 -4.78
C PHE A 3 -5.33 12.51 -4.14
N TRP A 4 -4.24 12.61 -4.92
CA TRP A 4 -2.93 13.09 -4.52
C TRP A 4 -2.69 14.59 -4.80
N ASP A 5 -3.59 15.34 -5.43
CA ASP A 5 -3.33 16.80 -5.58
C ASP A 5 -3.56 17.63 -4.29
N ILE A 6 -4.22 17.07 -3.28
CA ILE A 6 -4.80 17.91 -2.20
C ILE A 6 -3.83 18.17 -1.02
N ARG A 7 -2.71 17.44 -0.88
CA ARG A 7 -1.82 17.61 0.29
C ARG A 7 -0.31 17.47 0.03
N VAL A 8 0.16 17.67 -1.20
CA VAL A 8 1.61 17.58 -1.53
C VAL A 8 2.42 18.72 -0.93
N ALA A 9 1.79 19.84 -0.57
CA ALA A 9 2.52 21.01 -0.09
C ALA A 9 3.30 20.74 1.22
N ASP A 10 2.84 19.79 2.05
CA ASP A 10 3.44 19.51 3.37
C ASP A 10 3.87 18.04 3.58
N PHE A 11 3.57 17.12 2.64
CA PHE A 11 3.86 15.69 2.80
C PHE A 11 4.63 15.16 1.60
N ASP A 12 5.93 14.91 1.76
CA ASP A 12 6.70 14.19 0.75
C ASP A 12 6.50 12.68 0.96
N PRO A 13 5.82 11.99 0.02
CA PRO A 13 5.55 10.55 0.12
C PRO A 13 6.82 9.69 0.15
N LYS A 14 7.98 10.23 -0.28
CA LYS A 14 9.28 9.56 -0.18
C LYS A 14 9.87 9.61 1.23
N LEU A 15 9.45 10.56 2.07
CA LEU A 15 9.89 10.65 3.46
C LEU A 15 9.23 9.57 4.33
N TYR A 16 8.07 9.06 3.92
CA TYR A 16 7.32 8.03 4.65
C TYR A 16 6.77 6.95 3.69
N PRO A 17 7.66 6.14 3.10
CA PRO A 17 7.29 5.16 2.06
C PRO A 17 6.23 4.18 2.55
N GLU A 18 6.39 3.59 3.74
CA GLU A 18 5.44 2.60 4.29
C GLU A 18 4.02 3.17 4.48
N TYR A 19 3.91 4.42 4.93
CA TYR A 19 2.61 5.07 5.09
C TYR A 19 1.94 5.34 3.74
N THR A 20 2.70 5.83 2.75
CA THR A 20 2.20 6.08 1.40
C THR A 20 1.71 4.79 0.76
N ILE A 21 2.52 3.72 0.83
CA ILE A 21 2.17 2.41 0.31
C ILE A 21 0.88 1.91 0.98
N ALA A 22 0.83 1.86 2.32
CA ALA A 22 -0.34 1.40 3.06
C ALA A 22 -1.62 2.18 2.69
N ARG A 23 -1.51 3.50 2.49
CA ARG A 23 -2.65 4.35 2.13
C ARG A 23 -3.21 4.00 0.75
N ILE A 24 -2.33 3.78 -0.24
CA ILE A 24 -2.74 3.40 -1.60
C ILE A 24 -3.30 1.97 -1.59
N LEU A 25 -2.70 1.05 -0.83
CA LEU A 25 -3.23 -0.31 -0.70
C LEU A 25 -4.64 -0.33 -0.08
N GLU A 26 -4.94 0.59 0.84
CA GLU A 26 -6.26 0.63 1.49
C GLU A 26 -7.33 1.37 0.68
N LEU A 27 -6.97 2.49 0.03
CA LEU A 27 -7.94 3.42 -0.57
C LEU A 27 -7.67 3.78 -2.03
N GLY A 28 -6.60 3.25 -2.63
CA GLY A 28 -6.17 3.58 -3.98
C GLY A 28 -7.16 3.13 -5.04
N ASN A 29 -7.25 3.93 -6.10
CA ASN A 29 -7.88 3.55 -7.37
C ASN A 29 -6.81 2.93 -8.31
N PRO A 30 -7.21 2.37 -9.47
CA PRO A 30 -6.25 1.76 -10.40
C PRO A 30 -5.10 2.70 -10.82
N GLU A 31 -5.37 3.99 -10.98
CA GLU A 31 -4.34 4.98 -11.31
C GLU A 31 -3.32 5.16 -10.17
N ALA A 32 -3.78 5.22 -8.92
CA ALA A 32 -2.91 5.30 -7.75
C ALA A 32 -2.07 4.03 -7.56
N VAL A 33 -2.65 2.86 -7.85
CA VAL A 33 -1.92 1.58 -7.83
C VAL A 33 -0.84 1.54 -8.91
N SER A 34 -1.14 2.03 -10.12
CA SER A 34 -0.14 2.15 -11.18
C SER A 34 1.01 3.08 -10.77
N TRP A 35 0.69 4.22 -10.15
CA TRP A 35 1.72 5.13 -9.61
C TRP A 35 2.55 4.46 -8.51
N LEU A 36 1.92 3.74 -7.57
CA LEU A 36 2.60 2.97 -6.52
C LEU A 36 3.63 2.02 -7.12
N GLN A 37 3.23 1.23 -8.13
CA GLN A 37 4.10 0.25 -8.80
C GLN A 37 5.23 0.88 -9.61
N GLN A 38 5.08 2.14 -10.03
CA GLN A 38 6.14 2.89 -10.73
C GLN A 38 7.14 3.55 -9.77
N ASN A 39 6.76 3.80 -8.52
CA ASN A 39 7.53 4.61 -7.58
C ASN A 39 8.15 3.81 -6.42
N PHE A 40 7.66 2.61 -6.13
CA PHE A 40 8.16 1.74 -5.08
C PHE A 40 8.46 0.36 -5.65
N THR A 41 9.47 -0.31 -5.10
CA THR A 41 9.78 -1.67 -5.53
C THR A 41 8.74 -2.65 -5.00
N GLU A 42 8.63 -3.80 -5.66
CA GLU A 42 7.74 -4.86 -5.21
C GLU A 42 8.09 -5.32 -3.79
N GLU A 43 9.37 -5.36 -3.43
CA GLU A 43 9.83 -5.71 -2.08
C GLU A 43 9.34 -4.72 -1.02
N GLU A 44 9.35 -3.42 -1.30
CA GLU A 44 8.84 -2.39 -0.40
C GLU A 44 7.33 -2.53 -0.17
N ILE A 45 6.60 -2.84 -1.25
CA ILE A 45 5.15 -3.07 -1.20
C ILE A 45 4.85 -4.33 -0.39
N ILE A 46 5.52 -5.43 -0.67
CA ILE A 46 5.37 -6.70 0.05
C ILE A 46 5.72 -6.54 1.53
N LYS A 47 6.83 -5.84 1.84
CA LYS A 47 7.22 -5.55 3.23
C LYS A 47 6.12 -4.79 3.95
N THR A 48 5.49 -3.81 3.29
CA THR A 48 4.38 -3.05 3.86
C THR A 48 3.17 -3.95 4.11
N ILE A 49 2.78 -4.80 3.15
CA ILE A 49 1.66 -5.75 3.33
C ILE A 49 1.92 -6.70 4.50
N ARG A 50 3.16 -7.19 4.67
CA ARG A 50 3.53 -8.08 5.77
C ARG A 50 3.56 -7.41 7.14
N SER A 51 3.74 -6.09 7.22
CA SER A 51 3.98 -5.37 8.49
C SER A 51 2.82 -4.48 8.92
N GLU A 52 2.02 -3.96 7.99
CA GLU A 52 0.94 -3.04 8.29
C GLU A 52 -0.28 -3.77 8.87
N ARG A 53 -0.67 -3.39 10.10
CA ARG A 53 -1.83 -3.96 10.81
C ARG A 53 -3.12 -3.21 10.56
N ARG A 54 -3.04 -1.99 10.02
CA ARG A 54 -4.18 -1.09 9.80
C ARG A 54 -4.92 -1.35 8.49
N LEU A 55 -4.37 -2.19 7.60
CA LEU A 55 -5.11 -2.62 6.40
C LEU A 55 -6.37 -3.34 6.83
N SER A 56 -7.49 -3.08 6.16
CA SER A 56 -8.69 -3.87 6.40
C SER A 56 -8.45 -5.33 5.94
N PRO A 57 -9.10 -6.33 6.57
CA PRO A 57 -8.95 -7.72 6.13
C PRO A 57 -9.28 -7.92 4.64
N LYS A 58 -10.19 -7.12 4.08
CA LYS A 58 -10.52 -7.14 2.66
C LYS A 58 -9.32 -6.73 1.79
N SER A 59 -8.73 -5.57 2.07
CA SER A 59 -7.56 -5.06 1.34
C SER A 59 -6.36 -5.99 1.52
N ALA A 60 -6.11 -6.41 2.77
CA ALA A 60 -5.01 -7.31 3.10
C ALA A 60 -5.10 -8.64 2.34
N ASN A 61 -6.28 -9.27 2.28
CA ASN A 61 -6.48 -10.49 1.51
C ASN A 61 -6.30 -10.26 0.00
N TYR A 62 -6.85 -9.17 -0.55
CA TYR A 62 -6.72 -8.86 -1.97
C TYR A 62 -5.25 -8.72 -2.37
N TRP A 63 -4.48 -7.92 -1.63
CA TRP A 63 -3.07 -7.70 -1.95
C TRP A 63 -2.19 -8.92 -1.68
N ALA A 64 -2.51 -9.72 -0.66
CA ALA A 64 -1.84 -10.99 -0.44
C ALA A 64 -2.00 -11.94 -1.62
N LEU A 65 -3.19 -11.98 -2.25
CA LEU A 65 -3.42 -12.78 -3.47
C LEU A 65 -2.64 -12.25 -4.67
N ILE A 66 -2.65 -10.94 -4.90
CA ILE A 66 -1.94 -10.30 -6.02
C ILE A 66 -0.43 -10.54 -5.93
N TYR A 67 0.15 -10.33 -4.74
CA TYR A 67 1.60 -10.48 -4.50
C TYR A 67 1.99 -11.89 -4.03
N ARG A 68 1.07 -12.86 -4.05
CA ARG A 68 1.28 -14.26 -3.66
C ARG A 68 1.93 -14.42 -2.28
N ILE A 69 1.50 -13.62 -1.32
CA ILE A 69 1.94 -13.67 0.08
C ILE A 69 1.01 -14.65 0.82
N PRO A 70 1.52 -15.65 1.55
CA PRO A 70 0.70 -16.49 2.40
C PRO A 70 -0.06 -15.63 3.42
N ALA A 71 -1.37 -15.87 3.61
CA ALA A 71 -2.18 -15.09 4.55
C ALA A 71 -1.62 -15.12 5.99
N ALA A 72 -0.99 -16.24 6.35
CA ALA A 72 -0.29 -16.41 7.61
C ALA A 72 0.93 -15.50 7.77
N GLU A 73 1.39 -14.75 6.76
CA GLU A 73 2.49 -13.77 6.82
C GLU A 73 2.01 -12.32 6.83
N VAL A 74 0.69 -12.08 6.74
CA VAL A 74 0.11 -10.74 6.63
C VAL A 74 -0.32 -10.25 8.01
N ALA A 75 0.28 -9.15 8.49
CA ALA A 75 0.06 -8.68 9.86
C ALA A 75 -1.39 -8.27 10.16
N ALA A 76 -2.15 -7.80 9.16
CA ALA A 76 -3.57 -7.46 9.30
C ALA A 76 -4.52 -8.68 9.32
N LEU A 77 -4.03 -9.89 9.01
CA LEU A 77 -4.80 -11.14 9.01
C LEU A 77 -4.46 -12.04 10.21
N ARG A 78 -3.59 -11.57 11.11
CA ARG A 78 -3.17 -12.24 12.34
C ARG A 78 -3.70 -11.50 13.57
#